data_AF-A0AAV3SZ22-F1
#
_entry.id   AF-A0AAV3SZ22-F1
#
_cell.length_a   1.000
_cell.length_b   1.000
_cell.length_c   1.000
_cell.angle_alpha   90.00
_cell.angle_beta   90.00
_cell.angle_gamma   90.00
#
_symmetry.space_group_name_H-M   'P 1'
#
loop_
_entity.id
_entity.type
_entity.pdbx_description
1 polymer ?
#
loop_
_entity_poly.entity_id
_entity_poly.type
_entity_poly.pdbx_seq_one_letter_code
_entity_poly.pdbx_strand_id
1 'polypeptide(L)'
;MSSFLSRFARAAAALAGAVALAVVVWFALQSVLVFAVEGAVAATAASAAAAALVLVISDVYLPIGGGPRTDVLRNRPPVENAVDAALAGGVALAAALALGVAGYTDWLGIGGGLAVGYLSFVIRHREEYAAR
;
A
#
# COMPACT_ATOMS: atom_id res chain seq x y z
N MET A 1 23.03 -15.59 17.77
CA MET A 1 23.55 -14.56 16.86
C MET A 1 22.98 -14.80 15.46
N SER A 2 21.95 -14.07 15.02
CA SER A 2 21.56 -14.12 13.60
C SER A 2 22.65 -13.39 12.82
N SER A 3 23.34 -14.08 11.91
CA SER A 3 24.34 -13.45 11.04
C SER A 3 23.70 -12.30 10.26
N PHE A 4 24.46 -11.23 10.01
CA PHE A 4 24.04 -10.12 9.16
C PHE A 4 23.39 -10.61 7.85
N LEU A 5 23.96 -11.66 7.27
CA LEU A 5 23.44 -12.37 6.08
C LEU A 5 22.00 -12.89 6.25
N SER A 6 21.64 -13.44 7.42
CA SER A 6 20.28 -13.93 7.67
C SER A 6 19.27 -12.79 7.76
N ARG A 7 19.65 -11.66 8.36
CA ARG A 7 18.78 -10.46 8.45
C ARG A 7 18.60 -9.83 7.07
N PHE A 8 19.68 -9.71 6.31
CA PHE A 8 19.66 -9.17 4.96
C PHE A 8 18.83 -10.04 4.01
N ALA A 9 19.00 -11.37 4.05
CA ALA A 9 18.22 -12.29 3.22
C ALA A 9 16.71 -12.21 3.52
N ARG A 10 16.32 -12.07 4.80
CA ARG A 10 14.91 -11.87 5.18
C ARG A 10 14.36 -10.53 4.68
N ALA A 11 15.14 -9.45 4.80
CA ALA A 11 14.74 -8.14 4.29
C ALA A 11 14.60 -8.14 2.75
N ALA A 12 15.52 -8.80 2.04
CA ALA A 12 15.45 -8.96 0.59
C ALA A 12 14.24 -9.80 0.15
N ALA A 13 13.96 -10.92 0.83
CA ALA A 13 12.80 -11.75 0.55
C ALA A 13 11.48 -11.00 0.83
N ALA A 14 11.42 -10.23 1.92
CA ALA A 14 10.32 -9.34 2.25
C ALA A 14 10.06 -8.29 1.16
N LEU A 15 11.12 -7.62 0.70
CA LEU A 15 11.04 -6.64 -0.38
C LEU A 15 10.58 -7.29 -1.69
N ALA A 16 11.15 -8.44 -2.04
CA ALA A 16 10.76 -9.18 -3.24
C ALA A 16 9.28 -9.61 -3.19
N GLY A 17 8.80 -10.08 -2.02
CA GLY A 17 7.40 -10.41 -1.80
C GLY A 17 6.48 -9.19 -1.93
N ALA A 18 6.87 -8.04 -1.37
CA ALA A 18 6.14 -6.79 -1.49
C ALA A 18 6.03 -6.31 -2.94
N VAL A 19 7.14 -6.36 -3.70
CA VAL A 19 7.16 -6.01 -5.12
C VAL A 19 6.30 -6.98 -5.93
N ALA A 20 6.41 -8.29 -5.69
CA ALA A 20 5.58 -9.29 -6.37
C ALA A 20 4.09 -9.03 -6.13
N LEU A 21 3.70 -8.74 -4.88
CA LEU A 21 2.32 -8.38 -4.55
C LEU A 21 1.88 -7.09 -5.25
N ALA A 22 2.73 -6.05 -5.25
CA ALA A 22 2.45 -4.79 -5.93
C ALA A 22 2.13 -5.04 -7.42
N VAL A 23 2.98 -5.83 -8.09
CA VAL A 23 2.84 -6.17 -9.50
C VAL A 23 1.56 -6.94 -9.76
N VAL A 24 1.26 -7.96 -8.95
CA VAL A 24 0.03 -8.76 -9.09
C VAL A 24 -1.21 -7.90 -8.93
N VAL A 25 -1.27 -7.06 -7.89
CA VAL A 25 -2.40 -6.16 -7.65
C VAL A 25 -2.53 -5.14 -8.77
N TRP A 26 -1.41 -4.55 -9.21
CA TRP A 26 -1.39 -3.62 -10.33
C TRP A 26 -1.95 -4.24 -11.61
N PHE A 27 -1.48 -5.44 -11.98
CA PHE A 27 -1.96 -6.14 -13.17
C PHE A 27 -3.45 -6.49 -13.07
N ALA A 28 -3.90 -7.00 -11.92
CA ALA A 28 -5.29 -7.34 -11.71
C ALA A 28 -6.21 -6.11 -11.84
N LEU A 29 -5.84 -4.99 -11.21
CA LEU A 29 -6.59 -3.74 -11.29
C LEU A 29 -6.56 -3.15 -12.69
N GLN A 30 -5.38 -3.06 -13.32
CA GLN A 30 -5.24 -2.51 -14.67
C GLN A 30 -6.08 -3.30 -15.67
N SER A 31 -6.04 -4.63 -15.60
CA SER A 31 -6.78 -5.50 -16.53
C SER A 31 -8.29 -5.28 -16.46
N VAL A 32 -8.82 -4.89 -15.30
CA VAL A 32 -10.25 -4.60 -15.13
C VAL A 32 -10.57 -3.15 -15.47
N LEU A 33 -9.76 -2.19 -15.02
CA LEU A 33 -10.03 -0.75 -15.15
C LEU A 33 -9.97 -0.25 -16.60
N VAL A 34 -9.14 -0.87 -17.45
CA VAL A 34 -9.03 -0.50 -18.88
C VAL A 34 -10.35 -0.66 -19.63
N PHE A 35 -11.29 -1.47 -19.14
CA PHE A 35 -12.63 -1.57 -19.72
C PHE A 35 -13.57 -0.42 -19.34
N ALA A 36 -13.21 0.38 -18.33
CA ALA A 36 -14.07 1.44 -17.79
C ALA A 36 -13.51 2.86 -18.02
N VAL A 37 -12.18 3.02 -18.06
CA VAL A 37 -11.51 4.32 -18.19
C VAL A 37 -10.34 4.25 -19.17
N GLU A 38 -9.84 5.41 -19.59
CA GLU A 38 -8.66 5.52 -20.43
C GLU A 38 -7.45 4.81 -19.79
N GLY A 39 -6.63 4.14 -20.62
CA GLY A 39 -5.52 3.30 -20.15
C GLY A 39 -4.52 4.02 -19.26
N ALA A 40 -4.29 5.32 -19.49
CA ALA A 40 -3.44 6.15 -18.63
C ALA A 40 -4.06 6.33 -17.23
N VAL A 41 -5.35 6.67 -17.16
CA VAL A 41 -6.10 6.83 -15.89
C VAL A 41 -6.15 5.51 -15.12
N ALA A 42 -6.40 4.40 -15.82
CA ALA A 42 -6.36 3.06 -15.23
C ALA A 42 -4.97 2.78 -14.61
N ALA A 43 -3.89 3.08 -15.35
CA ALA A 43 -2.53 2.81 -14.90
C ALA A 43 -2.15 3.66 -13.69
N THR A 44 -2.55 4.94 -13.68
CA THR A 44 -2.36 5.85 -12.53
C THR A 44 -3.07 5.29 -11.29
N ALA A 45 -4.34 4.91 -11.44
CA ALA A 45 -5.15 4.41 -10.34
C ALA A 45 -4.67 3.07 -9.79
N ALA A 46 -4.35 2.12 -10.67
CA ALA A 46 -3.78 0.83 -10.29
C ALA A 46 -2.43 0.99 -9.57
N SER A 47 -1.58 1.92 -10.03
CA SER A 47 -0.27 2.21 -9.42
C SER A 47 -0.43 2.77 -8.00
N ALA A 48 -1.30 3.75 -7.82
CA ALA A 48 -1.56 4.35 -6.51
C ALA A 48 -2.13 3.32 -5.52
N ALA A 49 -3.12 2.53 -5.96
CA ALA A 49 -3.76 1.52 -5.13
C ALA A 49 -2.80 0.40 -4.71
N ALA A 50 -2.01 -0.13 -5.65
CA ALA A 50 -1.01 -1.17 -5.37
C ALA A 50 0.07 -0.65 -4.41
N ALA A 51 0.58 0.56 -4.63
CA ALA A 51 1.57 1.16 -3.74
C ALA A 51 1.03 1.40 -2.33
N ALA A 52 -0.18 1.93 -2.18
CA ALA A 52 -0.79 2.18 -0.88
C ALA A 52 -1.02 0.88 -0.10
N LEU A 53 -1.54 -0.15 -0.76
CA LEU A 53 -1.75 -1.48 -0.17
C LEU A 53 -0.43 -2.09 0.30
N VAL A 54 0.63 -1.99 -0.50
CA VAL A 54 1.94 -2.55 -0.15
C VAL A 54 2.60 -1.79 1.00
N LEU A 55 2.43 -0.47 1.09
CA LEU A 55 2.90 0.30 2.25
C LEU A 55 2.23 -0.17 3.55
N VAL A 56 0.90 -0.32 3.55
CA VAL A 56 0.17 -0.81 4.74
C VAL A 56 0.59 -2.23 5.10
N ILE A 57 0.72 -3.12 4.12
CA ILE A 57 1.19 -4.50 4.35
C ILE A 57 2.63 -4.51 4.88
N SER A 58 3.46 -3.57 4.41
CA SER A 58 4.84 -3.44 4.90
C SER A 58 4.87 -3.03 6.37
N ASP A 59 4.01 -2.08 6.78
CA ASP A 59 3.89 -1.65 8.17
C ASP A 59 3.40 -2.78 9.10
N VAL A 60 2.50 -3.64 8.61
CA VAL A 60 1.95 -4.76 9.39
C VAL A 60 2.91 -5.96 9.43
N TYR A 61 3.36 -6.44 8.26
CA TYR A 61 3.94 -7.78 8.12
C TYR A 61 5.45 -7.79 7.91
N LEU A 62 6.08 -6.69 7.49
CA LEU A 62 7.51 -6.68 7.20
C LEU A 62 8.34 -6.15 8.38
N PRO A 63 9.41 -6.85 8.79
CA PRO A 63 10.27 -6.45 9.89
C PRO A 63 11.33 -5.42 9.47
N ILE A 64 10.95 -4.43 8.65
CA ILE A 64 11.87 -3.37 8.20
C ILE A 64 11.78 -2.22 9.20
N GLY A 65 12.50 -2.36 10.31
CA GLY A 65 12.46 -1.40 11.42
C GLY A 65 11.40 -1.77 12.44
N GLY A 66 11.78 -2.57 13.43
CA GLY A 66 10.93 -2.83 14.59
C GLY A 66 10.76 -1.56 15.40
N GLY A 67 9.51 -1.19 15.65
CA GLY A 67 9.14 -0.14 16.56
C GLY A 67 7.81 -0.46 17.22
N PRO A 68 7.52 0.13 18.38
CA PRO A 68 6.28 -0.19 19.11
C PRO A 68 5.00 0.14 18.33
N ARG A 69 5.11 0.94 17.26
CA ARG A 69 4.06 1.26 16.30
C ARG A 69 3.67 0.07 15.40
N THR A 70 4.66 -0.62 14.84
CA THR A 70 4.43 -1.82 14.00
C THR A 70 4.07 -3.05 14.83
N ASP A 71 4.46 -3.06 16.11
CA ASP A 71 4.23 -4.21 17.00
C ASP A 71 2.77 -4.33 17.45
N VAL A 72 2.05 -3.21 17.62
CA VAL A 72 0.61 -3.23 17.93
C VAL A 72 -0.20 -3.81 16.77
N LEU A 73 0.13 -3.40 15.54
CA LEU A 73 -0.53 -3.89 14.32
C LEU A 73 -0.29 -5.40 14.10
N ARG A 74 0.87 -5.92 14.49
CA ARG A 74 1.19 -7.36 14.39
C ARG A 74 0.40 -8.24 15.35
N ASN A 75 -0.05 -7.69 16.46
CA ASN A 75 -0.83 -8.43 17.46
C ASN A 75 -2.33 -8.48 17.13
N ARG A 76 -2.76 -7.76 16.09
CA ARG A 76 -4.16 -7.77 15.63
C ARG A 76 -4.51 -9.03 14.85
N PRO A 77 -5.80 -9.40 14.81
CA PRO A 77 -6.28 -10.44 13.92
C PRO A 77 -5.86 -10.15 12.46
N PRO A 78 -5.31 -11.14 11.74
CA PRO A 78 -4.78 -10.94 10.38
C PRO A 78 -5.85 -10.48 9.38
N VAL A 79 -7.11 -10.84 9.63
CA VAL A 79 -8.26 -10.42 8.81
C VAL A 79 -8.51 -8.92 8.93
N GLU A 80 -8.40 -8.33 10.12
CA GLU A 80 -8.60 -6.89 10.32
C GLU A 80 -7.53 -6.09 9.57
N ASN A 81 -6.27 -6.50 9.69
CA ASN A 81 -5.16 -5.89 8.95
C ASN A 81 -5.33 -6.01 7.43
N ALA A 82 -5.87 -7.14 6.94
CA ALA A 82 -6.14 -7.32 5.52
C ALA A 82 -7.27 -6.40 5.03
N VAL A 83 -8.33 -6.22 5.82
CA VAL A 83 -9.42 -5.28 5.53
C VAL A 83 -8.89 -3.85 5.52
N ASP A 84 -8.03 -3.48 6.46
CA ASP A 84 -7.46 -2.13 6.52
C ASP A 84 -6.56 -1.80 5.33
N ALA A 85 -5.74 -2.76 4.89
CA ALA A 85 -4.94 -2.65 3.69
C ALA A 85 -5.82 -2.54 2.43
N ALA A 86 -6.88 -3.33 2.34
CA ALA A 86 -7.83 -3.26 1.24
C ALA A 86 -8.57 -1.92 1.20
N LEU A 87 -8.97 -1.39 2.36
CA LEU A 87 -9.60 -0.07 2.47
C LEU A 87 -8.65 1.05 2.07
N ALA A 88 -7.39 1.02 2.52
CA ALA A 88 -6.38 2.00 2.12
C ALA A 88 -6.11 1.96 0.60
N GLY A 89 -6.01 0.76 0.03
CA GLY A 89 -5.88 0.56 -1.42
C GLY A 89 -7.10 1.07 -2.19
N GLY A 90 -8.31 0.81 -1.69
CA GLY A 90 -9.56 1.30 -2.28
C GLY A 90 -9.70 2.83 -2.23
N VAL A 91 -9.29 3.46 -1.12
CA VAL A 91 -9.25 4.92 -1.01
C VAL A 91 -8.22 5.52 -1.97
N ALA A 92 -7.03 4.93 -2.07
CA ALA A 92 -6.02 5.35 -3.04
C ALA A 92 -6.52 5.21 -4.49
N LEU A 93 -7.21 4.10 -4.81
CA LEU A 93 -7.81 3.86 -6.11
C LEU A 93 -8.81 4.96 -6.46
N ALA A 94 -9.76 5.26 -5.56
CA ALA A 94 -10.79 6.27 -5.79
C ALA A 94 -10.18 7.67 -5.96
N ALA A 95 -9.20 8.04 -5.13
CA ALA A 95 -8.53 9.33 -5.21
C ALA A 95 -7.73 9.47 -6.52
N ALA A 96 -6.97 8.44 -6.90
CA ALA A 96 -6.20 8.45 -8.14
C ALA A 96 -7.08 8.40 -9.41
N LEU A 97 -8.24 7.72 -9.37
CA LEU A 97 -9.22 7.79 -10.45
C LEU A 97 -9.74 9.22 -10.62
N ALA A 98 -10.11 9.89 -9.53
CA ALA A 98 -10.57 11.29 -9.59
C ALA A 98 -9.48 12.23 -10.16
N LEU A 99 -8.24 12.07 -9.71
CA LEU A 99 -7.10 12.85 -10.21
C LEU A 99 -6.80 12.54 -11.69
N GLY A 100 -6.83 11.27 -12.08
CA GLY A 100 -6.60 10.85 -13.46
C GLY A 100 -7.68 11.38 -14.42
N VAL A 101 -8.95 11.32 -14.03
CA VAL A 101 -10.06 11.92 -14.81
C VAL A 101 -9.93 13.44 -14.91
N ALA A 102 -9.35 14.10 -13.90
CA ALA A 102 -9.02 15.52 -13.94
C ALA A 102 -7.75 15.86 -14.77
N GLY A 103 -7.09 14.87 -15.37
CA GLY A 103 -5.94 15.04 -16.25
C GLY A 103 -4.57 14.81 -15.58
N TYR A 104 -4.54 14.48 -14.29
CA TYR A 104 -3.30 14.15 -13.58
C TYR A 104 -3.00 12.66 -13.67
N THR A 105 -2.51 12.20 -14.83
CA THR A 105 -2.15 10.79 -15.07
C THR A 105 -0.67 10.50 -14.84
N ASP A 106 0.06 11.48 -14.32
CA ASP A 106 1.50 11.44 -14.06
C ASP A 106 1.82 11.09 -12.60
N TRP A 107 3.06 11.36 -12.19
CA TRP A 107 3.54 11.16 -10.82
C TRP A 107 2.72 11.92 -9.77
N LEU A 108 2.08 13.05 -10.13
CA LEU A 108 1.21 13.79 -9.21
C LEU A 108 -0.10 13.04 -8.95
N GLY A 109 -0.69 12.42 -9.98
CA GLY A 109 -1.86 11.56 -9.83
C GLY A 109 -1.58 10.34 -8.97
N ILE A 110 -0.47 9.65 -9.25
CA ILE A 110 -0.03 8.47 -8.49
C ILE A 110 0.28 8.86 -7.04
N GLY A 111 1.11 9.88 -6.85
CA GLY A 111 1.54 10.35 -5.53
C GLY A 111 0.39 10.91 -4.70
N GLY A 112 -0.53 11.65 -5.32
CA GLY A 112 -1.72 12.20 -4.68
C GLY A 112 -2.66 11.09 -4.19
N GLY A 113 -2.97 10.11 -5.04
CA GLY A 113 -3.79 8.97 -4.64
C GLY A 113 -3.14 8.13 -3.55
N LEU A 114 -1.84 7.85 -3.68
CA LEU A 114 -1.03 7.15 -2.68
C LEU A 114 -1.09 7.86 -1.32
N ALA A 115 -0.88 9.18 -1.31
CA ALA A 115 -0.90 9.98 -0.10
C ALA A 115 -2.28 9.91 0.58
N VAL A 116 -3.37 10.08 -0.17
CA VAL A 116 -4.73 10.01 0.39
C VAL A 116 -5.03 8.62 0.96
N GLY A 117 -4.70 7.55 0.21
CA GLY A 117 -4.91 6.18 0.67
C GLY A 117 -4.11 5.84 1.93
N TYR A 118 -2.81 6.14 1.94
CA TYR A 118 -1.96 5.86 3.09
C TYR A 118 -2.32 6.73 4.30
N LEU A 119 -2.59 8.03 4.11
CA LEU A 119 -3.03 8.90 5.21
C LEU A 119 -4.37 8.46 5.79
N SER A 120 -5.28 7.91 4.99
CA SER A 120 -6.53 7.34 5.52
C SER A 120 -6.29 6.18 6.48
N PHE A 121 -5.24 5.38 6.25
CA PHE A 121 -4.82 4.33 7.16
C PHE A 121 -4.21 4.91 8.44
N VAL A 122 -3.28 5.87 8.29
CA VAL A 122 -2.62 6.54 9.42
C VAL A 122 -3.63 7.24 10.33
N ILE A 123 -4.64 7.93 9.77
CA ILE A 123 -5.67 8.64 10.55
C ILE A 123 -6.55 7.66 11.32
N ARG A 124 -6.96 6.53 10.71
CA ARG A 124 -7.76 5.49 11.39
C ARG A 124 -7.02 4.87 12.57
N HIS A 125 -5.70 4.79 12.48
CA HIS A 125 -4.83 4.23 13.51
C HIS A 125 -4.11 5.32 14.33
N ARG A 126 -4.59 6.57 14.25
CA ARG A 126 -3.91 7.73 14.87
C ARG A 126 -3.62 7.51 16.35
N GLU A 127 -4.48 6.80 17.07
CA GLU A 127 -4.34 6.57 18.50
C GLU A 127 -3.19 5.60 18.78
N GLU A 128 -2.96 4.62 17.92
CA GLU A 128 -1.80 3.74 17.99
C GLU A 128 -0.50 4.47 17.58
N TYR A 129 -0.61 5.43 16.67
CA TYR A 129 0.50 6.31 16.29
C TYR A 129 0.80 7.40 17.34
N ALA A 130 -0.21 7.86 18.08
CA ALA A 130 -0.16 8.98 19.03
C ALA A 130 -0.09 8.55 20.50
N ALA A 131 -0.22 7.27 20.85
CA ALA A 131 -0.04 6.75 22.22
C ALA A 131 1.41 6.82 22.74
N ARG A 132 2.16 7.84 22.33
CA ARG A 132 3.51 8.21 22.77
C ARG A 132 3.68 9.72 22.81
#